data_AF-A0A7W4YWE8-F1
#
_entry.id   AF-A0A7W4YWE8-F1
#
_cell.length_a   1.000
_cell.length_b   1.000
_cell.length_c   1.000
_cell.angle_alpha   90.00
_cell.angle_beta   90.00
_cell.angle_gamma   90.00
#
_symmetry.space_group_name_H-M   'P 1'
#
loop_
_entity.id
_entity.type
_entity.pdbx_description
1 polymer ?
#
loop_
_entity_poly.entity_id
_entity_poly.type
_entity_poly.pdbx_seq_one_letter_code
_entity_poly.pdbx_strand_id
1 'polypeptide(L)'
;MLRSIVVWLVGLFLAAVPVQESFGQTARRTDPMRLEPQRAGQTDVYILSFGLWGPQSVFESEAKGAARILEQQLGAKGRSIVRFNTKRWAGATPETILAAAEAAGRTLDPAEDIVVLVLTSHGAPEGIGLVAGRETRLVTPGDVRALLERTRAQHRVVIVSACYSGVFARELADAQTLVITAAAADKPSFGCRDGATWTYFGDAFFNKALRGDARLDSAFERARGLVTQREMREGFDPSNPQMAGGSQVLERLMVACGPSPVRQACRCGPPSARSAAC
;
A
#
# COMPACT_ATOMS: atom_id res chain seq x y z
N MET A 1 -50.52 -49.94 62.53
CA MET A 1 -49.30 -50.79 62.58
C MET A 1 -48.30 -50.25 61.57
N LEU A 2 -47.06 -50.07 62.03
CA LEU A 2 -45.92 -49.40 61.39
C LEU A 2 -45.73 -49.74 59.90
N ARG A 3 -45.46 -48.71 59.06
CA ARG A 3 -44.59 -48.84 57.88
C ARG A 3 -43.78 -47.57 57.61
N SER A 4 -42.58 -47.58 58.18
CA SER A 4 -41.27 -47.21 57.64
C SER A 4 -41.11 -45.97 56.73
N ILE A 5 -40.36 -45.04 57.31
CA ILE A 5 -39.55 -43.97 56.72
C ILE A 5 -38.50 -44.56 55.78
N VAL A 6 -38.35 -44.02 54.57
CA VAL A 6 -37.11 -44.07 53.79
C VAL A 6 -36.83 -42.66 53.27
N VAL A 7 -35.87 -42.00 53.90
CA VAL A 7 -35.29 -40.73 53.47
C VAL A 7 -34.26 -41.04 52.38
N TRP A 8 -34.52 -40.59 51.15
CA TRP A 8 -33.50 -40.53 50.11
C TRP A 8 -32.81 -39.17 50.16
N LEU A 9 -31.62 -39.13 50.75
CA LEU A 9 -30.69 -38.00 50.65
C LEU A 9 -30.12 -37.98 49.22
N VAL A 10 -30.70 -37.14 48.35
CA VAL A 10 -30.08 -36.77 47.08
C VAL A 10 -28.95 -35.80 47.40
N GLY A 11 -27.72 -36.28 47.35
CA GLY A 11 -26.51 -35.47 47.42
C GLY A 11 -26.41 -34.55 46.20
N LEU A 12 -26.67 -33.27 46.43
CA LEU A 12 -26.45 -32.20 45.44
C LEU A 12 -24.94 -31.88 45.42
N PHE A 13 -24.17 -32.58 44.58
CA PHE A 13 -22.80 -32.18 44.26
C PHE A 13 -22.85 -30.96 43.32
N LEU A 14 -22.81 -29.76 43.88
CA LEU A 14 -22.42 -28.55 43.15
C LEU A 14 -20.93 -28.66 42.80
N ALA A 15 -20.64 -29.23 41.62
CA ALA A 15 -19.34 -29.00 41.00
C ALA A 15 -19.31 -27.54 40.55
N ALA A 16 -18.62 -26.69 41.31
CA ALA A 16 -18.25 -25.35 40.87
C ALA A 16 -17.30 -25.49 39.68
N VAL A 17 -17.83 -25.39 38.47
CA VAL A 17 -17.03 -25.29 37.25
C VAL A 17 -16.38 -23.90 37.29
N PRO A 18 -15.05 -23.76 37.37
CA PRO A 18 -14.45 -22.45 37.25
C PRO A 18 -14.72 -21.97 35.82
N VAL A 19 -15.47 -20.87 35.70
CA VAL A 19 -15.54 -20.10 34.47
C VAL A 19 -14.15 -19.50 34.26
N GLN A 20 -13.28 -20.25 33.59
CA GLN A 20 -12.08 -19.70 32.99
C GLN A 20 -12.53 -18.89 31.78
N GLU A 21 -12.88 -17.62 32.04
CA GLU A 21 -12.89 -16.60 31.00
C GLU A 21 -11.48 -16.53 30.42
N SER A 22 -11.27 -17.27 29.34
CA SER A 22 -10.08 -17.18 28.52
C SER A 22 -10.18 -15.90 27.68
N PHE A 23 -10.05 -14.74 28.32
CA PHE A 23 -9.63 -13.50 27.63
C PHE A 23 -8.12 -13.46 27.53
N GLY A 24 -7.54 -14.57 27.03
CA GLY A 24 -6.24 -14.53 26.40
C GLY A 24 -6.43 -13.86 25.05
N GLN A 25 -6.35 -12.53 25.01
CA GLN A 25 -6.03 -11.82 23.77
C GLN A 25 -4.66 -12.35 23.37
N THR A 26 -4.66 -13.39 22.53
CA THR A 26 -3.45 -13.97 21.98
C THR A 26 -2.78 -12.80 21.28
N ALA A 27 -1.67 -12.33 21.82
CA ALA A 27 -0.72 -11.50 21.10
C ALA A 27 -0.37 -12.32 19.86
N ARG A 28 -1.10 -12.08 18.77
CA ARG A 28 -0.93 -12.83 17.53
C ARG A 28 0.46 -12.49 17.06
N ARG A 29 1.33 -13.50 17.16
CA ARG A 29 2.60 -13.66 16.46
C ARG A 29 2.70 -12.65 15.32
N THR A 30 3.48 -11.59 15.52
CA THR A 30 3.78 -10.62 14.48
C THR A 30 4.30 -11.41 13.28
N ASP A 31 3.50 -11.45 12.22
CA ASP A 31 3.88 -12.06 10.97
C ASP A 31 5.20 -11.43 10.53
N PRO A 32 6.31 -12.20 10.43
CA PRO A 32 7.62 -11.63 10.17
C PRO A 32 7.59 -10.85 8.85
N MET A 33 7.94 -9.57 8.92
CA MET A 33 8.06 -8.68 7.77
C MET A 33 9.31 -9.09 6.96
N ARG A 34 9.14 -10.10 6.11
CA ARG A 34 10.19 -10.63 5.24
C ARG A 34 10.19 -9.88 3.91
N LEU A 35 11.38 -9.45 3.52
CA LEU A 35 11.69 -8.84 2.24
C LEU A 35 12.89 -9.58 1.65
N GLU A 36 12.86 -9.86 0.35
CA GLU A 36 14.04 -10.38 -0.34
C GLU A 36 15.20 -9.36 -0.23
N PRO A 37 16.45 -9.81 0.02
CA PRO A 37 17.62 -8.94 0.12
C PRO A 37 17.84 -8.10 -1.13
N GLN A 38 18.50 -6.94 -0.98
CA GLN A 38 18.95 -6.14 -2.11
C GLN A 38 19.95 -6.91 -2.99
N ARG A 39 19.99 -6.55 -4.27
CA ARG A 39 20.91 -7.10 -5.27
C ARG A 39 21.94 -6.05 -5.65
N ALA A 40 23.17 -6.20 -5.16
CA ALA A 40 24.22 -5.21 -5.37
C ALA A 40 24.43 -4.89 -6.87
N GLY A 41 24.49 -3.59 -7.20
CA GLY A 41 24.63 -3.10 -8.57
C GLY A 41 23.32 -3.09 -9.36
N GLN A 42 22.19 -3.36 -8.73
CA GLN A 42 20.86 -3.34 -9.33
C GLN A 42 19.93 -2.57 -8.41
N THR A 43 19.36 -1.46 -8.91
CA THR A 43 18.29 -0.77 -8.20
C THR A 43 17.11 -1.71 -7.96
N ASP A 44 16.90 -2.08 -6.71
CA ASP A 44 15.71 -2.76 -6.24
C ASP A 44 14.66 -1.73 -5.79
N VAL A 45 13.40 -2.15 -5.88
CA VAL A 45 12.27 -1.37 -5.39
C VAL A 45 11.62 -2.13 -4.24
N TYR A 46 11.44 -1.45 -3.12
CA TYR A 46 10.75 -1.95 -1.93
C TYR A 46 9.42 -1.25 -1.76
N ILE A 47 8.33 -2.01 -1.69
CA ILE A 47 6.97 -1.47 -1.65
C ILE A 47 6.37 -1.64 -0.26
N LEU A 48 6.02 -0.52 0.37
CA LEU A 48 5.30 -0.49 1.64
C LEU A 48 3.90 0.05 1.38
N SER A 49 2.87 -0.80 1.43
CA SER A 49 1.50 -0.44 1.04
C SER A 49 0.50 -0.60 2.18
N PHE A 50 -0.19 0.48 2.53
CA PHE A 50 -1.00 0.56 3.73
C PHE A 50 -2.43 1.06 3.47
N GLY A 51 -3.41 0.25 3.85
CA GLY A 51 -4.83 0.64 3.92
C GLY A 51 -5.20 1.05 5.34
N LEU A 52 -5.33 2.35 5.61
CA LEU A 52 -5.30 2.85 6.99
C LEU A 52 -6.65 2.88 7.69
N TRP A 53 -7.76 2.84 6.95
CA TRP A 53 -9.09 3.05 7.51
C TRP A 53 -9.92 1.76 7.54
N GLY A 54 -9.96 1.13 8.72
CA GLY A 54 -10.57 -0.19 8.89
C GLY A 54 -12.07 -0.31 8.61
N PRO A 55 -12.91 0.71 8.87
CA PRO A 55 -14.34 0.62 8.60
C PRO A 55 -14.77 0.43 7.14
N GLN A 56 -13.94 0.70 6.13
CA GLN A 56 -14.29 0.49 4.72
C GLN A 56 -13.29 -0.42 4.00
N SER A 57 -13.79 -1.43 3.29
CA SER A 57 -12.97 -2.46 2.62
C SER A 57 -12.20 -1.97 1.39
N VAL A 58 -12.55 -0.80 0.86
CA VAL A 58 -11.88 -0.22 -0.32
C VAL A 58 -10.40 0.04 -0.07
N PHE A 59 -10.03 0.48 1.14
CA PHE A 59 -8.66 0.80 1.49
C PHE A 59 -7.78 -0.45 1.61
N GLU A 60 -8.34 -1.55 2.13
CA GLU A 60 -7.69 -2.86 2.08
C GLU A 60 -7.47 -3.32 0.63
N SER A 61 -8.53 -3.24 -0.19
CA SER A 61 -8.52 -3.72 -1.57
C SER A 61 -7.52 -2.94 -2.42
N GLU A 62 -7.51 -1.62 -2.26
CA GLU A 62 -6.60 -0.71 -2.95
C GLU A 62 -5.15 -0.92 -2.51
N ALA A 63 -4.87 -1.05 -1.20
CA ALA A 63 -3.51 -1.31 -0.73
C ALA A 63 -2.93 -2.62 -1.30
N LYS A 64 -3.74 -3.69 -1.31
CA LYS A 64 -3.35 -4.97 -1.92
C LYS A 64 -3.14 -4.87 -3.42
N GLY A 65 -4.07 -4.22 -4.11
CA GLY A 65 -4.03 -4.07 -5.56
C GLY A 65 -2.85 -3.22 -6.02
N ALA A 66 -2.62 -2.09 -5.34
CA ALA A 66 -1.51 -1.18 -5.63
C ALA A 66 -0.17 -1.90 -5.48
N ALA A 67 0.05 -2.60 -4.36
CA ALA A 67 1.27 -3.37 -4.14
C ALA A 67 1.50 -4.39 -5.25
N ARG A 68 0.49 -5.21 -5.57
CA ARG A 68 0.60 -6.22 -6.63
C ARG A 68 0.96 -5.63 -7.98
N ILE A 69 0.36 -4.51 -8.35
CA ILE A 69 0.61 -3.87 -9.65
C ILE A 69 2.01 -3.25 -9.67
N LEU A 70 2.39 -2.53 -8.61
CA LEU A 70 3.73 -1.97 -8.48
C LEU A 70 4.81 -3.06 -8.48
N GLU A 71 4.58 -4.20 -7.82
CA GLU A 71 5.50 -5.34 -7.87
C GLU A 71 5.74 -5.85 -9.28
N GLN A 72 4.67 -5.95 -10.07
CA GLN A 72 4.74 -6.40 -11.44
C GLN A 72 5.45 -5.40 -12.35
N GLN A 73 5.14 -4.11 -12.21
CA GLN A 73 5.66 -3.06 -13.10
C GLN A 73 7.10 -2.65 -12.76
N LEU A 74 7.46 -2.70 -11.47
CA LEU A 74 8.76 -2.24 -10.98
C LEU A 74 9.71 -3.40 -10.64
N GLY A 75 9.34 -4.65 -10.94
CA GLY A 75 10.19 -5.82 -10.70
C GLY A 75 10.44 -6.12 -9.21
N ALA A 76 9.56 -5.69 -8.32
CA ALA A 76 9.73 -5.77 -6.87
C ALA A 76 9.20 -7.07 -6.23
N LYS A 77 9.14 -8.17 -6.98
CA LYS A 77 8.60 -9.45 -6.48
C LYS A 77 9.37 -9.89 -5.22
N GLY A 78 8.64 -10.14 -4.14
CA GLY A 78 9.22 -10.54 -2.85
C GLY A 78 9.77 -9.39 -2.01
N ARG A 79 9.65 -8.14 -2.47
CA ARG A 79 10.09 -6.92 -1.78
C ARG A 79 8.93 -6.00 -1.40
N SER A 80 7.76 -6.57 -1.14
CA SER A 80 6.61 -5.81 -0.66
C SER A 80 6.15 -6.21 0.75
N ILE A 81 5.75 -5.21 1.52
CA ILE A 81 4.99 -5.39 2.76
C ILE A 81 3.63 -4.71 2.56
N VAL A 82 2.56 -5.49 2.72
CA VAL A 82 1.20 -4.99 2.69
C VAL A 82 0.56 -5.18 4.06
N ARG A 83 0.00 -4.10 4.59
CA ARG A 83 -0.75 -4.10 5.85
C ARG A 83 -1.99 -3.23 5.69
N PHE A 84 -3.05 -3.54 6.42
CA PHE A 84 -4.29 -2.77 6.32
C PHE A 84 -5.12 -2.96 7.58
N ASN A 85 -6.04 -2.04 7.81
CA ASN A 85 -7.03 -2.17 8.87
C ASN A 85 -8.34 -2.68 8.27
N THR A 86 -9.12 -3.39 9.07
CA THR A 86 -10.49 -3.82 8.78
C THR A 86 -11.36 -3.61 10.01
N LYS A 87 -12.69 -3.81 9.88
CA LYS A 87 -13.62 -3.78 11.02
C LYS A 87 -13.24 -4.74 12.16
N ARG A 88 -12.44 -5.79 11.89
CA ARG A 88 -12.13 -6.87 12.85
C ARG A 88 -10.64 -7.04 13.13
N TRP A 89 -9.77 -6.33 12.41
CA TRP A 89 -8.32 -6.53 12.48
C TRP A 89 -7.58 -5.22 12.26
N ALA A 90 -6.63 -4.94 13.15
CA ALA A 90 -5.73 -3.78 13.11
C ALA A 90 -4.36 -4.26 12.62
N GLY A 91 -4.12 -4.13 11.32
CA GLY A 91 -2.89 -4.58 10.68
C GLY A 91 -1.92 -3.48 10.30
N ALA A 92 -2.42 -2.27 10.11
CA ALA A 92 -1.67 -1.05 9.80
C ALA A 92 -1.82 -0.06 10.96
N THR A 93 -1.29 -0.45 12.12
CA THR A 93 -1.09 0.43 13.29
C THR A 93 0.23 1.20 13.15
N PRO A 94 0.44 2.29 13.91
CA PRO A 94 1.72 3.00 13.92
C PRO A 94 2.93 2.10 14.13
N GLU A 95 2.83 1.11 15.04
CA GLU A 95 3.91 0.18 15.35
C GLU A 95 4.23 -0.73 14.17
N THR A 96 3.19 -1.26 13.49
CA THR A 96 3.38 -2.13 12.33
C THR A 96 3.89 -1.38 11.10
N ILE A 97 3.48 -0.12 10.92
CA ILE A 97 3.96 0.75 9.84
C ILE A 97 5.44 1.09 10.08
N LEU A 98 5.80 1.47 11.31
CA LEU A 98 7.18 1.72 11.72
C LEU A 98 8.05 0.46 11.52
N ALA A 99 7.60 -0.70 12.00
CA ALA A 99 8.33 -1.96 11.85
C ALA A 99 8.55 -2.34 10.37
N ALA A 100 7.61 -2.01 9.48
CA ALA A 100 7.74 -2.25 8.05
C ALA A 100 8.79 -1.34 7.41
N ALA A 101 8.81 -0.06 7.78
CA ALA A 101 9.84 0.88 7.33
C ALA A 101 11.24 0.48 7.81
N GLU A 102 11.36 0.05 9.07
CA GLU A 102 12.62 -0.45 9.61
C GLU A 102 13.05 -1.78 8.97
N ALA A 103 12.10 -2.66 8.64
CA ALA A 103 12.40 -3.89 7.91
C ALA A 103 12.97 -3.56 6.52
N ALA A 104 12.36 -2.63 5.79
CA ALA A 104 12.90 -2.15 4.53
C ALA A 104 14.32 -1.58 4.71
N GLY A 105 14.53 -0.69 5.68
CA GLY A 105 15.84 -0.06 5.93
C GLY A 105 16.95 -0.98 6.45
N ARG A 106 16.63 -2.22 6.84
CA ARG A 106 17.61 -3.28 7.13
C ARG A 106 17.97 -4.12 5.91
N THR A 107 17.14 -4.10 4.87
CA THR A 107 17.24 -5.00 3.72
C THR A 107 17.71 -4.30 2.45
N LEU A 108 17.33 -3.02 2.26
CA LEU A 108 17.71 -2.21 1.11
C LEU A 108 19.12 -1.60 1.24
N ASP A 109 19.70 -1.24 0.10
CA ASP A 109 20.84 -0.33 0.03
C ASP A 109 20.34 1.14 -0.04
N PRO A 110 20.65 1.98 0.97
CA PRO A 110 20.16 3.36 1.03
C PRO A 110 20.45 4.23 -0.19
N ALA A 111 21.58 4.02 -0.86
CA ALA A 111 22.03 4.86 -1.97
C ALA A 111 21.54 4.32 -3.33
N GLU A 112 21.41 2.99 -3.45
CA GLU A 112 21.08 2.33 -4.71
C GLU A 112 19.58 2.10 -4.92
N ASP A 113 18.85 1.75 -3.85
CA ASP A 113 17.47 1.26 -3.91
C ASP A 113 16.42 2.36 -3.71
N ILE A 114 15.19 2.00 -4.06
CA ILE A 114 14.02 2.89 -3.99
C ILE A 114 12.98 2.33 -3.03
N VAL A 115 12.42 3.18 -2.17
CA VAL A 115 11.22 2.86 -1.39
C VAL A 115 10.00 3.49 -2.03
N VAL A 116 8.96 2.69 -2.27
CA VAL A 116 7.63 3.15 -2.65
C VAL A 116 6.68 2.96 -1.47
N LEU A 117 6.23 4.07 -0.89
CA LEU A 117 5.23 4.11 0.17
C LEU A 117 3.86 4.44 -0.42
N VAL A 118 2.89 3.54 -0.26
CA VAL A 118 1.49 3.75 -0.66
C VAL A 118 0.62 3.86 0.58
N LEU A 119 -0.13 4.95 0.69
CA LEU A 119 -1.08 5.20 1.76
C LEU A 119 -2.47 5.44 1.16
N THR A 120 -3.47 4.66 1.55
CA THR A 120 -4.86 4.84 1.11
C THR A 120 -5.80 4.92 2.31
N SER A 121 -6.60 5.99 2.36
CA SER A 121 -7.48 6.32 3.49
C SER A 121 -8.45 7.46 3.17
N HIS A 122 -9.25 7.86 4.16
CA HIS A 122 -9.87 9.19 4.18
C HIS A 122 -8.82 10.26 4.51
N GLY A 123 -9.12 11.50 4.12
CA GLY A 123 -8.23 12.63 4.32
C GLY A 123 -8.92 13.86 4.89
N ALA A 124 -8.11 14.69 5.53
CA ALA A 124 -8.40 16.02 6.05
C ALA A 124 -7.29 16.98 5.58
N PRO A 125 -7.49 18.31 5.64
CA PRO A 125 -6.48 19.27 5.20
C PRO A 125 -5.09 19.08 5.82
N GLU A 126 -5.01 18.56 7.05
CA GLU A 126 -3.77 18.38 7.80
C GLU A 126 -3.11 17.01 7.58
N GLY A 127 -3.80 16.03 6.97
CA GLY A 127 -3.28 14.67 6.82
C GLY A 127 -4.34 13.61 6.50
N ILE A 128 -4.00 12.34 6.71
CA ILE A 128 -4.91 11.21 6.43
C ILE A 128 -5.30 10.46 7.70
N GLY A 129 -6.51 9.91 7.72
CA GLY A 129 -7.00 9.16 8.86
C GLY A 129 -6.34 7.80 9.00
N LEU A 130 -6.06 7.37 10.23
CA LEU A 130 -5.73 6.00 10.58
C LEU A 130 -6.77 5.52 11.57
N VAL A 131 -7.50 4.47 11.22
CA VAL A 131 -8.52 3.84 12.06
C VAL A 131 -8.21 2.35 12.17
N ALA A 132 -7.66 1.95 13.32
CA ALA A 132 -7.19 0.60 13.61
C ALA A 132 -7.87 0.05 14.86
N GLY A 133 -9.01 -0.63 14.69
CA GLY A 133 -9.82 -1.08 15.82
C GLY A 133 -10.39 0.11 16.61
N ARG A 134 -9.94 0.29 17.86
CA ARG A 134 -10.34 1.42 18.72
C ARG A 134 -9.43 2.64 18.57
N GLU A 135 -8.28 2.49 17.92
CA GLU A 135 -7.36 3.59 17.67
C GLU A 135 -7.87 4.43 16.51
N THR A 136 -7.90 5.74 16.71
CA THR A 136 -8.18 6.71 15.65
C THR A 136 -7.23 7.88 15.81
N ARG A 137 -6.48 8.20 14.76
CA ARG A 137 -5.56 9.33 14.74
C ARG A 137 -5.41 9.87 13.33
N LEU A 138 -4.76 11.03 13.23
CA LEU A 138 -4.30 11.57 11.97
C LEU A 138 -2.84 11.18 11.74
N VAL A 139 -2.50 10.93 10.47
CA VAL A 139 -1.14 10.77 9.96
C VAL A 139 -0.83 11.99 9.11
N THR A 140 0.10 12.81 9.58
CA THR A 140 0.50 14.07 8.95
C THR A 140 1.67 13.86 7.97
N PRO A 141 1.99 14.84 7.10
CA PRO A 141 3.23 14.81 6.34
C PRO A 141 4.47 14.66 7.21
N GLY A 142 4.50 15.28 8.40
CA GLY A 142 5.60 15.13 9.36
C GLY A 142 5.80 13.69 9.83
N ASP A 143 4.70 12.98 10.13
CA ASP A 143 4.75 11.55 10.48
C ASP A 143 5.31 10.70 9.32
N VAL A 144 4.88 10.99 8.09
CA VAL A 144 5.37 10.29 6.89
C VAL A 144 6.84 10.58 6.64
N ARG A 145 7.31 11.83 6.83
CA ARG A 145 8.74 12.16 6.76
C ARG A 145 9.53 11.33 7.76
N ALA A 146 9.10 11.32 9.03
CA ALA A 146 9.76 10.54 10.07
C ALA A 146 9.81 9.04 9.71
N LEU A 147 8.73 8.51 9.14
CA LEU A 147 8.68 7.13 8.66
C LEU A 147 9.66 6.85 7.51
N LEU A 148 9.74 7.74 6.52
CA LEU A 148 10.69 7.61 5.40
C LEU A 148 12.14 7.60 5.89
N GLU A 149 12.48 8.40 6.89
CA GLU A 149 13.83 8.37 7.48
C GLU A 149 14.17 7.03 8.15
N ARG A 150 13.17 6.29 8.66
CA ARG A 150 13.40 4.93 9.21
C ARG A 150 13.79 3.92 8.13
N THR A 151 13.40 4.17 6.88
CA THR A 151 13.81 3.33 5.74
C THR A 151 15.25 3.60 5.31
N ARG A 152 15.81 4.78 5.65
CA ARG A 152 17.13 5.27 5.23
C ARG A 152 17.32 5.44 3.73
N ALA A 153 16.36 5.03 2.89
CA ALA A 153 16.45 5.16 1.45
C ALA A 153 16.63 6.63 1.05
N GLN A 154 17.55 6.90 0.14
CA GLN A 154 17.72 8.23 -0.45
C GLN A 154 16.68 8.48 -1.54
N HIS A 155 16.22 7.45 -2.24
CA HIS A 155 15.27 7.57 -3.33
C HIS A 155 13.90 7.06 -2.90
N ARG A 156 12.89 7.94 -2.94
CA ARG A 156 11.59 7.70 -2.31
C ARG A 156 10.46 8.05 -3.29
N VAL A 157 9.42 7.23 -3.28
CA VAL A 157 8.13 7.53 -3.91
C VAL A 157 7.06 7.44 -2.84
N VAL A 158 6.25 8.47 -2.71
CA VAL A 158 5.11 8.51 -1.79
C VAL A 158 3.84 8.67 -2.60
N ILE A 159 2.90 7.74 -2.46
CA ILE A 159 1.64 7.74 -3.17
C ILE A 159 0.50 7.80 -2.16
N VAL A 160 -0.23 8.91 -2.13
CA VAL A 160 -1.29 9.15 -1.15
C VAL A 160 -2.65 9.22 -1.83
N SER A 161 -3.48 8.21 -1.60
CA SER A 161 -4.84 8.12 -2.09
C SER A 161 -5.83 8.51 -1.00
N ALA A 162 -6.12 9.81 -0.92
CA ALA A 162 -7.03 10.41 0.06
C ALA A 162 -7.50 11.82 -0.37
N CYS A 163 -8.57 12.31 0.25
CA CYS A 163 -8.97 13.72 0.15
C CYS A 163 -7.86 14.64 0.66
N TYR A 164 -7.71 15.84 0.10
CA TYR A 164 -6.75 16.86 0.53
C TYR A 164 -5.28 16.40 0.50
N SER A 165 -4.98 15.30 -0.20
CA SER A 165 -3.67 14.64 -0.18
C SER A 165 -2.55 15.49 -0.78
N GLY A 166 -2.86 16.56 -1.52
CA GLY A 166 -1.88 17.53 -2.02
C GLY A 166 -1.00 18.17 -0.93
N VAL A 167 -1.44 18.16 0.33
CA VAL A 167 -0.60 18.61 1.47
C VAL A 167 0.70 17.80 1.58
N PHE A 168 0.68 16.51 1.23
CA PHE A 168 1.89 15.68 1.24
C PHE A 168 2.84 16.05 0.11
N ALA A 169 2.33 16.42 -1.07
CA ALA A 169 3.17 16.86 -2.19
C ALA A 169 3.89 18.16 -1.84
N ARG A 170 3.17 19.13 -1.25
CA ARG A 170 3.74 20.40 -0.79
C ARG A 170 4.85 20.19 0.24
N GLU A 171 4.62 19.32 1.22
CA GLU A 171 5.50 19.21 2.39
C GLU A 171 6.63 18.19 2.22
N LEU A 172 6.54 17.22 1.31
CA LEU A 172 7.51 16.11 1.20
C LEU A 172 8.29 16.07 -0.11
N ALA A 173 7.81 16.72 -1.18
CA ALA A 173 8.45 16.62 -2.49
C ALA A 173 9.80 17.36 -2.51
N ASP A 174 10.82 16.68 -3.01
CA ASP A 174 12.14 17.24 -3.30
C ASP A 174 12.76 16.46 -4.48
N ALA A 175 14.02 16.69 -4.82
CA ALA A 175 14.67 15.98 -5.95
C ALA A 175 14.74 14.45 -5.76
N GLN A 176 14.74 14.00 -4.51
CA GLN A 176 14.94 12.62 -4.04
C GLN A 176 13.63 11.93 -3.59
N THR A 177 12.55 12.70 -3.46
CA THR A 177 11.23 12.23 -3.03
C THR A 177 10.19 12.63 -4.06
N LEU A 178 9.71 11.65 -4.82
CA LEU A 178 8.55 11.79 -5.68
C LEU A 178 7.28 11.68 -4.82
N VAL A 179 6.35 12.61 -4.96
CA VAL A 179 5.04 12.51 -4.30
C VAL A 179 3.93 12.53 -5.34
N ILE A 180 3.01 11.58 -5.27
CA ILE A 180 1.84 11.44 -6.13
C ILE A 180 0.59 11.42 -5.25
N THR A 181 -0.38 12.28 -5.53
CA THR A 181 -1.56 12.47 -4.68
C THR A 181 -2.85 12.34 -5.48
N ALA A 182 -3.88 11.76 -4.86
CA ALA A 182 -5.19 11.60 -5.50
C ALA A 182 -5.98 12.91 -5.66
N ALA A 183 -5.63 13.95 -4.90
CA ALA A 183 -6.28 15.25 -4.97
C ALA A 183 -5.31 16.39 -4.65
N ALA A 184 -5.71 17.61 -5.03
CA ALA A 184 -5.10 18.84 -4.56
C ALA A 184 -5.33 19.05 -3.05
N ALA A 185 -4.55 19.93 -2.42
CA ALA A 185 -4.57 20.16 -0.98
C ALA A 185 -5.89 20.75 -0.45
N ASP A 186 -6.69 21.35 -1.33
CA ASP A 186 -7.98 22.00 -1.06
C ASP A 186 -9.18 21.25 -1.67
N LYS A 187 -8.96 20.05 -2.22
CA LYS A 187 -9.99 19.29 -2.94
C LYS A 187 -10.22 17.91 -2.31
N PRO A 188 -11.48 17.42 -2.29
CA PRO A 188 -11.76 16.03 -1.97
C PRO A 188 -11.30 15.09 -3.11
N SER A 189 -11.19 13.80 -2.79
CA SER A 189 -11.10 12.70 -3.77
C SER A 189 -12.30 11.76 -3.62
N PHE A 190 -12.54 10.89 -4.60
CA PHE A 190 -13.80 10.15 -4.71
C PHE A 190 -13.62 8.63 -4.84
N GLY A 191 -14.70 7.89 -4.65
CA GLY A 191 -14.76 6.44 -4.83
C GLY A 191 -14.48 5.59 -3.59
N CYS A 192 -14.43 6.18 -2.40
CA CYS A 192 -14.11 5.50 -1.15
C CYS A 192 -15.31 4.74 -0.51
N ARG A 193 -16.27 4.28 -1.31
CA ARG A 193 -17.45 3.57 -0.80
C ARG A 193 -17.07 2.19 -0.26
N ASP A 194 -17.66 1.77 0.86
CA ASP A 194 -17.49 0.40 1.38
C ASP A 194 -17.91 -0.63 0.33
N GLY A 195 -17.15 -1.72 0.20
CA GLY A 195 -17.34 -2.73 -0.84
C GLY A 195 -16.80 -2.38 -2.23
N ALA A 196 -16.34 -1.15 -2.49
CA ALA A 196 -15.61 -0.85 -3.73
C ALA A 196 -14.23 -1.52 -3.74
N THR A 197 -13.75 -1.92 -4.92
CA THR A 197 -12.39 -2.46 -5.07
C THR A 197 -11.32 -1.37 -5.11
N TRP A 198 -11.66 -0.22 -5.68
CA TRP A 198 -10.74 0.89 -5.94
C TRP A 198 -11.43 2.23 -5.67
N THR A 199 -10.66 3.20 -5.17
CA THR A 199 -11.00 4.62 -5.30
C THR A 199 -10.91 5.05 -6.77
N TYR A 200 -11.38 6.26 -7.10
CA TYR A 200 -11.36 6.72 -8.50
C TYR A 200 -9.92 6.92 -8.98
N PHE A 201 -9.09 7.51 -8.12
CA PHE A 201 -7.66 7.63 -8.39
C PHE A 201 -6.97 6.26 -8.45
N GLY A 202 -7.25 5.36 -7.50
CA GLY A 202 -6.64 4.03 -7.49
C GLY A 202 -6.96 3.20 -8.73
N ASP A 203 -8.20 3.27 -9.22
CA ASP A 203 -8.60 2.64 -10.49
C ASP A 203 -7.88 3.28 -11.69
N ALA A 204 -7.83 4.61 -11.75
CA ALA A 204 -7.18 5.33 -12.84
C ALA A 204 -5.66 5.08 -12.89
N PHE A 205 -4.99 5.20 -11.75
CA PHE A 205 -3.54 5.15 -11.65
C PHE A 205 -3.01 3.72 -11.60
N PHE A 206 -3.41 2.92 -10.61
CA PHE A 206 -2.90 1.54 -10.49
C PHE A 206 -3.55 0.61 -11.51
N ASN A 207 -4.88 0.49 -11.48
CA ASN A 207 -5.59 -0.56 -12.22
C ASN A 207 -5.56 -0.35 -13.75
N LYS A 208 -5.54 0.90 -14.22
CA LYS A 208 -5.59 1.24 -15.65
C LYS A 208 -4.25 1.73 -16.19
N ALA A 209 -3.70 2.81 -15.65
CA ALA A 209 -2.53 3.45 -16.24
C ALA A 209 -1.26 2.62 -16.05
N LEU A 210 -0.92 2.23 -14.82
CA LEU A 210 0.32 1.48 -14.52
C LEU A 210 0.35 0.10 -15.16
N ARG A 211 -0.80 -0.53 -15.41
CA ARG A 211 -0.82 -1.81 -16.15
C ARG A 211 -0.40 -1.68 -17.61
N GLY A 212 -0.54 -0.49 -18.20
CA GLY A 212 -0.18 -0.20 -19.58
C GLY A 212 1.20 0.44 -19.74
N ASP A 213 1.76 1.01 -18.67
CA ASP A 213 3.04 1.71 -18.68
C ASP A 213 3.70 1.66 -17.29
N ALA A 214 4.92 1.15 -17.21
CA ALA A 214 5.68 1.07 -15.96
C ALA A 214 6.23 2.44 -15.51
N ARG A 215 6.26 3.44 -16.41
CA ARG A 215 6.73 4.79 -16.09
C ARG A 215 5.70 5.54 -15.25
N LEU A 216 6.07 5.92 -14.03
CA LEU A 216 5.17 6.58 -13.09
C LEU A 216 4.65 7.93 -13.60
N ASP A 217 5.50 8.71 -14.28
CA ASP A 217 5.15 10.03 -14.83
C ASP A 217 4.11 9.95 -15.95
N SER A 218 4.34 9.08 -16.93
CA SER A 218 3.41 8.80 -18.04
C SER A 218 2.11 8.19 -17.53
N ALA A 219 2.19 7.23 -16.59
CA ALA A 219 1.02 6.63 -15.97
C ALA A 219 0.20 7.64 -15.16
N PHE A 220 0.86 8.56 -14.44
CA PHE A 220 0.18 9.62 -13.70
C PHE A 220 -0.57 10.56 -14.63
N GLU A 221 0.04 11.02 -15.72
CA GLU A 221 -0.61 11.89 -16.70
C GLU A 221 -1.86 11.24 -17.31
N ARG A 222 -1.77 9.96 -17.66
CA ARG A 222 -2.94 9.19 -18.10
C ARG A 222 -4.00 9.07 -17.02
N ALA A 223 -3.59 8.78 -15.78
CA ALA A 223 -4.50 8.63 -14.65
C ALA A 223 -5.25 9.92 -14.35
N ARG A 224 -4.55 11.07 -14.37
CA ARG A 224 -5.12 12.41 -14.22
C ARG A 224 -6.25 12.65 -15.23
N GLY A 225 -6.00 12.36 -16.50
CA GLY A 225 -7.03 12.45 -17.54
C GLY A 225 -8.23 11.52 -17.32
N LEU A 226 -7.98 10.27 -16.90
CA LEU A 226 -9.05 9.28 -16.64
C LEU A 226 -9.93 9.67 -15.46
N VAL A 227 -9.32 10.14 -14.36
CA VAL A 227 -10.06 10.48 -13.15
C VAL A 227 -10.87 11.76 -13.34
N THR A 228 -10.30 12.80 -13.95
CA THR A 228 -11.01 14.04 -14.25
C THR A 228 -12.22 13.78 -15.16
N GLN A 229 -12.06 12.97 -16.21
CA GLN A 229 -13.18 12.60 -17.09
C GLN A 229 -14.29 11.84 -16.36
N ARG A 230 -13.93 10.98 -15.41
CA ARG A 230 -14.91 10.25 -14.60
C ARG A 230 -15.65 11.19 -13.66
N GLU A 231 -14.92 12.02 -12.91
CA GLU A 231 -15.47 12.98 -11.95
C GLU A 231 -16.44 13.95 -12.63
N MET A 232 -16.05 14.54 -13.75
CA MET A 232 -16.93 15.44 -14.52
C MET A 232 -18.18 14.74 -15.03
N ARG A 233 -18.07 13.49 -15.51
CA ARG A 233 -19.22 12.70 -15.97
C ARG A 233 -20.21 12.42 -14.84
N GLU A 234 -19.69 12.26 -13.62
CA GLU A 234 -20.49 12.00 -12.42
C GLU A 234 -20.92 13.30 -11.69
N GLY A 235 -20.58 14.47 -12.23
CA GLY A 235 -21.01 15.77 -11.71
C GLY A 235 -20.18 16.33 -10.56
N PHE A 236 -18.97 15.80 -10.33
CA PHE A 236 -18.05 16.29 -9.32
C PHE A 236 -17.14 17.41 -9.87
N ASP A 237 -16.80 18.36 -8.99
CA ASP A 237 -15.65 19.24 -9.18
C ASP A 237 -14.36 18.40 -9.14
N PRO A 238 -13.49 18.46 -10.16
CA PRO A 238 -12.33 17.58 -10.25
C PRO A 238 -11.41 17.64 -9.03
N SER A 239 -10.92 16.46 -8.61
CA SER A 239 -10.01 16.32 -7.47
C SER A 239 -8.62 16.92 -7.74
N ASN A 240 -8.26 17.08 -9.02
CA ASN A 240 -6.96 17.57 -9.48
C ASN A 240 -5.77 16.83 -8.85
N PRO A 241 -5.58 15.53 -9.15
CA PRO A 241 -4.41 14.78 -8.70
C PRO A 241 -3.11 15.51 -9.01
N GLN A 242 -2.12 15.38 -8.14
CA GLN A 242 -0.83 16.08 -8.27
C GLN A 242 0.33 15.09 -8.28
N MET A 243 1.41 15.47 -8.96
CA MET A 243 2.70 14.79 -8.92
C MET A 243 3.78 15.86 -8.78
N ALA A 244 4.64 15.73 -7.78
CA ALA A 244 5.66 16.72 -7.44
C ALA A 244 6.98 16.07 -7.02
N GLY A 245 8.09 16.74 -7.35
CA GLY A 245 9.44 16.29 -7.00
C GLY A 245 9.91 15.05 -7.76
N GLY A 246 10.90 14.36 -7.19
CA GLY A 246 11.35 13.05 -7.63
C GLY A 246 12.22 13.02 -8.86
N SER A 247 12.85 14.11 -9.28
CA SER A 247 13.66 14.14 -10.52
C SER A 247 14.76 13.05 -10.53
N GLN A 248 15.46 12.85 -9.41
CA GLN A 248 16.50 11.81 -9.30
C GLN A 248 15.90 10.40 -9.21
N VAL A 249 14.72 10.26 -8.59
CA VAL A 249 14.06 8.96 -8.45
C VAL A 249 13.48 8.49 -9.79
N LEU A 250 12.89 9.40 -10.57
CA LEU A 250 12.36 9.11 -11.90
C LEU A 250 13.48 8.70 -12.85
N GLU A 251 14.61 9.42 -12.83
CA GLU A 251 15.81 9.03 -13.59
C GLU A 251 16.27 7.61 -13.21
N ARG A 252 16.35 7.33 -11.91
CA ARG A 252 16.77 6.01 -11.42
C ARG A 252 15.80 4.89 -11.83
N LEU A 253 14.48 5.12 -11.74
CA LEU A 253 13.46 4.19 -12.23
C LEU A 253 13.58 3.95 -13.73
N MET A 254 13.87 4.98 -14.53
CA MET A 254 14.08 4.82 -15.96
C MET A 254 15.29 3.93 -16.28
N VAL A 255 16.39 4.08 -15.54
CA VAL A 255 17.57 3.22 -15.70
C VAL A 255 17.26 1.78 -15.28
N ALA A 256 16.57 1.58 -14.15
CA ALA A 256 16.21 0.26 -13.64
C ALA A 256 15.22 -0.50 -14.55
N CYS A 257 14.28 0.21 -15.17
CA CYS A 257 13.23 -0.36 -16.05
C CYS A 257 13.61 -0.38 -17.54
N GLY A 258 14.83 0.04 -17.91
CA GLY A 258 15.32 -0.03 -19.29
C GLY A 258 15.31 -1.46 -19.86
N PRO A 259 15.32 -1.64 -21.20
CA PRO A 259 15.30 -2.97 -21.80
C PRO A 259 16.53 -3.75 -21.35
N SER A 260 16.31 -4.78 -20.52
CA SER A 260 17.35 -5.73 -20.15
C SER A 260 18.05 -6.26 -21.42
N PRO A 261 19.40 -6.32 -21.47
CA PRO A 261 20.14 -6.81 -22.64
C PRO A 261 19.70 -8.22 -23.09
N VAL A 262 19.12 -9.00 -22.17
CA VAL A 262 18.64 -10.36 -22.41
C VAL A 262 17.41 -10.40 -23.34
N ARG A 263 16.60 -9.34 -23.42
CA ARG A 263 15.44 -9.29 -24.32
C ARG A 263 15.79 -8.93 -25.77
N GLN A 264 16.97 -8.37 -26.02
CA GLN A 264 17.41 -7.99 -27.37
C GLN A 264 17.97 -9.20 -28.14
N ALA A 265 18.51 -10.20 -27.45
CA ALA A 265 19.00 -11.45 -28.04
C ALA A 265 17.88 -12.33 -28.63
N CYS A 266 16.63 -12.20 -28.17
CA CYS A 266 15.49 -12.98 -28.68
C CYS A 266 14.84 -12.41 -29.96
N ARG A 267 15.38 -11.35 -30.57
CA ARG A 267 14.75 -10.71 -31.77
C ARG A 267 15.57 -10.74 -33.06
N CYS A 268 16.73 -11.39 -33.09
CA CYS A 268 17.51 -11.52 -34.32
C CYS A 268 17.82 -12.98 -34.63
N GLY A 269 16.82 -13.73 -35.09
CA GLY A 269 17.09 -14.88 -35.95
C GLY A 269 17.42 -14.38 -37.37
N PRO A 270 18.49 -14.84 -38.02
CA PRO A 270 18.86 -14.36 -39.35
C PRO A 270 17.75 -14.67 -40.37
N PRO A 271 17.52 -13.81 -41.37
CA PRO A 271 16.59 -14.13 -42.45
C PRO A 271 17.10 -15.35 -43.19
N SER A 272 16.26 -16.40 -43.27
CA SER A 272 16.56 -17.58 -44.06
C SER A 272 16.62 -17.19 -45.53
N ALA A 273 17.82 -17.13 -46.09
CA ALA A 273 18.04 -17.12 -47.51
C ALA A 273 17.64 -18.49 -48.08
N ARG A 274 16.57 -18.54 -48.89
CA ARG A 274 16.42 -19.55 -49.94
C ARG A 274 15.92 -18.89 -51.21
N SER A 275 16.83 -18.86 -52.17
CA SER A 275 16.62 -18.55 -53.58
C SER A 275 16.50 -19.85 -54.37
N ALA A 276 15.51 -19.85 -55.27
CA ALA A 276 15.46 -20.44 -56.63
C ALA A 276 15.34 -21.96 -56.90
N ALA A 277 14.50 -22.20 -57.93
CA ALA A 277 14.41 -23.30 -58.91
C ALA A 277 13.84 -24.66 -58.42
N CYS A 278 12.95 -25.36 -59.12
CA CYS A 278 12.49 -25.34 -60.53
C CYS A 278 10.97 -25.23 -60.66
#